data_AF-A0A8D0HTW1-F1
#
_entry.id   AF-A0A8D0HTW1-F1
#
_cell.length_a   1.000
_cell.length_b   1.000
_cell.length_c   1.000
_cell.angle_alpha   90.00
_cell.angle_beta   90.00
_cell.angle_gamma   90.00
#
_symmetry.space_group_name_H-M   'P 1'
#
loop_
_entity.id
_entity.type
_entity.pdbx_description
1 polymer ?
#
loop_
_entity_poly.entity_id
_entity_poly.type
_entity_poly.pdbx_seq_one_letter_code
_entity_poly.pdbx_strand_id
1 'polypeptide(L)'
;YPLHLPQKLLDECQDQRWCQFLVHSRVFGPDPCLGTHKYLVVSYKCRPANHRIKTVCEDDKLRLQCRSKSVLAIYSASYGRFQRGKP
;
A
#
# COMPACT_ATOMS: atom_id res chain seq x y z
N TYR A 1 2.52 10.05 -17.67
CA TYR A 1 2.73 8.67 -18.18
C TYR A 1 1.87 7.75 -17.35
N PRO A 2 0.79 7.16 -17.90
CA PRO A 2 -0.14 6.39 -17.09
C PRO A 2 0.59 5.17 -16.56
N LEU A 3 0.68 5.10 -15.23
CA LEU A 3 1.22 3.96 -14.49
C LEU A 3 0.28 2.77 -14.75
N HIS A 4 0.52 2.02 -15.81
CA HIS A 4 -0.07 0.69 -15.96
C HIS A 4 0.41 -0.13 -14.77
N LEU A 5 -0.51 -0.43 -13.85
CA LEU A 5 -0.22 -1.34 -12.76
C LEU A 5 0.22 -2.68 -13.38
N PRO A 6 1.35 -3.25 -12.96
CA PRO A 6 1.79 -4.50 -13.54
C PRO A 6 0.75 -5.58 -13.30
N GLN A 7 0.21 -6.15 -14.38
CA GLN A 7 -0.94 -7.05 -14.37
C GLN A 7 -0.75 -8.22 -13.40
N LYS A 8 0.48 -8.75 -13.33
CA LYS A 8 0.86 -9.81 -12.37
C LYS A 8 0.60 -9.45 -10.90
N LEU A 9 0.79 -8.19 -10.50
CA LEU A 9 0.53 -7.76 -9.13
C LEU A 9 -0.97 -7.75 -8.83
N LEU A 10 -1.80 -7.37 -9.80
CA LEU A 10 -3.25 -7.45 -9.65
C LEU A 10 -3.69 -8.91 -9.56
N ASP A 11 -3.23 -9.76 -10.48
CA ASP A 11 -3.65 -11.15 -10.55
C ASP A 11 -3.33 -11.95 -9.26
N GLU A 12 -2.18 -11.68 -8.65
CA GLU A 12 -1.73 -12.41 -7.45
C GLU A 12 -2.26 -11.83 -6.13
N CYS A 13 -2.52 -10.52 -6.06
CA CYS A 13 -2.76 -9.83 -4.78
C CYS A 13 -4.13 -9.17 -4.66
N GLN A 14 -4.78 -8.84 -5.77
CA GLN A 14 -6.08 -8.20 -5.73
C GLN A 14 -7.11 -9.15 -5.11
N ASP A 15 -7.88 -8.63 -4.14
CA ASP A 15 -8.90 -9.36 -3.38
C ASP A 15 -8.39 -10.56 -2.56
N GLN A 16 -7.07 -10.76 -2.49
CA GLN A 16 -6.43 -11.75 -1.62
C GLN A 16 -6.11 -11.15 -0.25
N ARG A 17 -6.19 -11.98 0.81
CA ARG A 17 -5.79 -11.57 2.17
C ARG A 17 -4.28 -11.49 2.32
N TRP A 18 -3.54 -12.25 1.52
CA TRP A 18 -2.09 -12.33 1.49
C TRP A 18 -1.65 -12.85 0.12
N CYS A 19 -0.53 -12.35 -0.39
CA CYS A 19 0.11 -12.81 -1.62
C CYS A 19 1.64 -12.73 -1.48
N GLN A 20 2.38 -13.58 -2.20
CA GLN A 20 3.83 -13.51 -2.30
C GLN A 20 4.27 -14.04 -3.66
N PHE A 21 5.14 -13.30 -4.35
CA PHE A 21 5.72 -13.73 -5.60
C PHE A 21 7.08 -13.07 -5.82
N LEU A 22 7.86 -13.61 -6.76
CA LEU A 22 9.24 -13.21 -7.02
C LEU A 22 9.30 -12.07 -8.04
N VAL A 23 10.02 -10.99 -7.72
CA VAL A 23 10.14 -9.80 -8.57
C VAL A 23 11.35 -9.93 -9.50
N HIS A 24 11.10 -10.16 -10.79
CA HIS A 24 12.14 -10.28 -11.82
C HIS A 24 11.72 -9.59 -13.12
N SER A 25 12.69 -9.07 -13.89
CA SER A 25 12.43 -8.39 -15.16
C SER A 25 11.56 -9.23 -16.11
N ARG A 26 11.81 -10.55 -16.19
CA ARG A 26 10.98 -11.48 -17.00
C ARG A 26 9.48 -11.46 -16.67
N VAL A 27 9.11 -11.09 -15.45
CA VAL A 27 7.72 -11.03 -14.98
C VAL A 27 7.06 -9.68 -15.30
N PHE A 28 7.85 -8.61 -15.34
CA PHE A 28 7.38 -7.22 -15.50
C PHE A 28 7.63 -6.64 -16.90
N GLY A 29 8.33 -7.38 -17.77
CA GLY A 29 8.63 -6.99 -19.14
C GLY A 29 10.13 -6.83 -19.41
N PRO A 30 10.53 -6.78 -20.69
CA PRO A 30 11.92 -6.59 -21.06
C PRO A 30 12.48 -5.30 -20.44
N ASP A 31 13.62 -5.45 -19.80
CA ASP A 31 14.30 -4.38 -19.07
C ASP A 31 14.96 -3.39 -20.05
N PRO A 32 14.52 -2.13 -20.10
CA PRO A 32 15.10 -1.14 -21.01
C PRO A 32 16.50 -0.68 -20.57
N CYS A 33 16.93 -1.01 -19.35
CA CYS A 33 18.21 -0.58 -18.78
C CYS A 33 18.91 -1.73 -18.03
N LEU A 34 19.60 -2.57 -18.80
CA LEU A 34 20.43 -3.67 -18.30
C LEU A 34 21.55 -3.15 -17.39
N GLY A 35 21.75 -3.82 -16.23
CA GLY A 35 22.82 -3.49 -15.27
C GLY A 35 22.41 -2.53 -14.13
N THR A 36 21.23 -1.92 -14.18
CA THR A 36 20.74 -1.06 -13.10
C THR A 36 19.94 -1.86 -12.07
N HIS A 37 20.16 -1.60 -10.77
CA HIS A 37 19.33 -2.14 -9.69
C HIS A 37 17.88 -1.65 -9.82
N LYS A 38 16.93 -2.58 -9.77
CA LYS A 38 15.49 -2.33 -9.93
C LYS A 38 14.73 -2.66 -8.65
N TYR A 39 13.65 -1.94 -8.41
CA TYR A 39 12.77 -2.12 -7.26
C TYR A 39 11.31 -1.91 -7.66
N LEU A 40 10.41 -2.62 -6.97
CA LEU A 40 8.95 -2.50 -7.14
C LEU A 40 8.38 -1.73 -5.94
N VAL A 41 7.65 -0.64 -6.20
CA VAL A 41 6.94 0.14 -5.18
C VAL A 41 5.43 -0.12 -5.32
N VAL A 42 4.77 -0.47 -4.22
CA VAL A 42 3.35 -0.86 -4.22
C VAL A 42 2.57 -0.04 -3.18
N SER A 43 1.38 0.44 -3.52
CA SER A 43 0.45 1.08 -2.58
C SER A 43 -0.85 0.27 -2.53
N TYR A 44 -1.27 -0.19 -1.34
CA TYR A 44 -2.41 -1.11 -1.17
C TYR A 44 -3.30 -0.76 0.03
N LYS A 45 -4.55 -1.26 0.04
CA LYS A 45 -5.56 -1.06 1.11
C LYS A 45 -6.45 -2.29 1.24
N CYS A 46 -6.77 -2.75 2.45
CA CYS A 46 -7.63 -3.93 2.69
C CYS A 46 -9.10 -3.57 3.01
N ARG A 47 -10.07 -3.91 2.14
CA ARG A 47 -11.53 -3.70 2.38
C ARG A 47 -12.17 -4.89 3.15
N PRO A 48 -13.30 -4.76 3.90
CA PRO A 48 -14.14 -3.59 4.17
C PRO A 48 -14.24 -3.20 5.68
N ALA A 49 -14.21 -1.90 5.99
CA ALA A 49 -14.75 -1.28 7.22
C ALA A 49 -14.60 0.26 7.12
N ASN A 50 -15.50 1.02 7.78
CA ASN A 50 -15.55 2.49 7.82
C ASN A 50 -14.19 3.20 7.82
N HIS A 51 -14.10 4.32 7.10
CA HIS A 51 -12.90 5.16 7.11
C HIS A 51 -12.66 5.73 8.52
N ARG A 52 -11.63 5.23 9.20
CA ARG A 52 -11.22 5.69 10.54
C ARG A 52 -9.95 6.53 10.41
N ILE A 53 -10.01 7.77 10.89
CA ILE A 53 -8.85 8.66 10.97
C ILE A 53 -8.22 8.52 12.37
N LYS A 54 -6.91 8.30 12.44
CA LYS A 54 -6.14 8.25 13.69
C LYS A 54 -4.95 9.19 13.59
N THR A 55 -4.89 10.17 14.48
CA THR A 55 -3.77 11.12 14.61
C THR A 55 -2.90 10.73 15.80
N VAL A 56 -1.58 10.80 15.63
CA VAL A 56 -0.56 10.51 16.64
C VAL A 56 0.55 11.55 16.52
N CYS A 57 1.04 12.05 17.65
CA CYS A 57 2.09 13.06 17.69
C CYS A 57 3.47 12.44 17.37
N GLU A 58 4.44 13.30 17.07
CA GLU A 58 5.85 12.90 17.07
C GLU A 58 6.20 12.31 18.45
N ASP A 59 7.05 11.28 18.46
CA ASP A 59 7.45 10.47 19.64
C ASP A 59 6.38 9.57 20.30
N ASP A 60 5.11 9.63 19.89
CA ASP A 60 4.05 8.75 20.38
C ASP A 60 3.92 7.43 19.57
N LYS A 61 3.34 6.39 20.20
CA LYS A 61 3.12 5.08 19.55
C LYS A 61 1.75 4.97 18.86
N LEU A 62 1.74 4.75 17.54
CA LEU A 62 0.53 4.47 16.76
C LEU A 62 0.00 3.05 17.03
N ARG A 63 -1.29 2.93 17.39
CA ARG A 63 -2.00 1.66 17.55
C ARG A 63 -3.27 1.63 16.69
N LEU A 64 -3.30 0.73 15.72
CA LEU A 64 -4.45 0.46 14.85
C LEU A 64 -4.96 -0.95 15.13
N GLN A 65 -6.26 -1.11 15.36
CA GLN A 65 -6.88 -2.41 15.63
C GLN A 65 -8.26 -2.51 14.98
N CYS A 66 -8.48 -3.62 14.27
CA CYS A 66 -9.76 -4.01 13.73
C CYS A 66 -10.39 -5.10 14.61
N ARG A 67 -11.73 -5.14 14.70
CA ARG A 67 -12.45 -6.24 15.39
C ARG A 67 -12.40 -7.50 14.53
N SER A 68 -12.56 -8.66 15.18
CA SER A 68 -12.61 -9.97 14.51
C SER A 68 -13.63 -9.95 13.36
N LYS A 69 -13.21 -10.44 12.18
CA LYS A 69 -13.87 -10.36 10.86
C LYS A 69 -13.63 -9.09 10.01
N SER A 70 -12.77 -8.16 10.42
CA SER A 70 -12.38 -6.98 9.61
C SER A 70 -10.85 -6.82 9.48
N VAL A 71 -10.39 -6.14 8.42
CA VAL A 71 -8.96 -5.91 8.11
C VAL A 71 -8.68 -4.40 8.01
N LEU A 72 -7.44 -3.96 8.24
CA LEU A 72 -7.07 -2.55 8.14
C LEU A 72 -6.88 -2.14 6.67
N ALA A 73 -7.68 -1.19 6.16
CA ALA A 73 -7.39 -0.46 4.91
C ALA A 73 -6.88 0.94 5.23
N ILE A 74 -5.64 1.25 4.83
CA ILE A 74 -5.07 2.59 5.00
C ILE A 74 -5.36 3.43 3.77
N TYR A 75 -6.25 4.42 3.89
CA TYR A 75 -6.64 5.21 2.72
C TYR A 75 -5.73 6.41 2.40
N SER A 76 -5.16 7.00 3.44
CA SER A 76 -4.25 8.15 3.37
C SER A 76 -3.46 8.20 4.68
N ALA A 77 -2.26 8.76 4.63
CA ALA A 77 -1.45 9.07 5.80
C ALA A 77 -0.56 10.26 5.45
N SER A 78 -0.31 11.12 6.44
CA SER A 78 0.56 12.29 6.29
C SER A 78 1.34 12.48 7.59
N TYR A 79 2.64 12.65 7.49
CA TYR A 79 3.51 13.03 8.60
C TYR A 79 3.93 14.48 8.43
N GLY A 80 3.81 15.27 9.49
CA GLY A 80 4.08 16.69 9.47
C GLY A 80 3.04 17.47 10.28
N ARG A 81 2.95 18.77 10.02
CA ARG A 81 2.06 19.68 10.77
C ARG A 81 0.70 19.77 10.08
N PHE A 82 -0.32 19.13 10.66
CA PHE A 82 -1.70 19.30 10.20
C PHE A 82 -2.19 20.70 10.58
N GLN A 83 -2.53 21.54 9.59
CA GLN A 83 -3.26 22.77 9.87
C GLN A 83 -4.71 22.41 10.27
N ARG A 84 -5.17 22.99 11.38
CA ARG A 84 -6.48 22.74 12.00
C ARG A 84 -7.63 22.65 10.98
N GLY A 85 -8.41 21.57 11.05
CA GLY A 85 -9.72 21.48 10.39
C GLY A 85 -10.26 20.04 10.31
N LYS A 86 -11.03 19.64 11.32
CA LYS A 86 -11.85 18.42 11.38
C LYS A 86 -12.86 18.33 10.22
N PRO A 87 -13.34 17.12 9.85
CA PRO A 87 -14.25 16.33 10.70
C PRO A 87 -13.58 15.19 11.48
#